data_AF-A0A6V7UY38-F1
#
_entry.id   AF-A0A6V7UY38-F1
#
_cell.length_a   1.000
_cell.length_b   1.000
_cell.length_c   1.000
_cell.angle_alpha   90.00
_cell.angle_beta   90.00
_cell.angle_gamma   90.00
#
_symmetry.space_group_name_H-M   'P 1'
#
loop_
_entity.id
_entity.type
_entity.pdbx_description
1 polymer ?
#
loop_
_entity_poly.entity_id
_entity_poly.type
_entity_poly.pdbx_seq_one_letter_code
_entity_poly.pdbx_strand_id
1 'polypeptide(L)'
;MPEILKEVTTEPTVFDKMNKSFKRLINEVKCKHGYIFQKSKLRKLEYPKEMLISFNETYVIGKGGFGTVYHAYWPLKKKCVAFKSTCKFGGKREIQVLNYFKNLGKLNPNESKYIAEMYGYVELKEKIVIALELGQNNLRGYYLKNILKSNNRYLFSTKLLKGAAKALEQFHKHGIHLDIKADNFIISQEQNEGDNVIVCKLIDFNTSFLYKHHNFDDMRIKNTTDIYKAPEIRNDDKMKLTKRVDVWAFGLMSYKLLYTLSVDKYEDLDKLLDEYRNDLTKISRLDRIIKACIQVNAFKRPSMKVINNFWNGECDAFNYEEENFKNAKICED
;
A
#
# COMPACT_ATOMS: atom_id res chain seq x y z
N MET A 1 -51.28 52.14 -18.91
CA MET A 1 -50.16 51.41 -18.27
C MET A 1 -50.41 51.34 -16.77
N PRO A 2 -49.93 50.31 -16.05
CA PRO A 2 -49.43 48.98 -16.45
C PRO A 2 -50.22 47.84 -15.74
N GLU A 3 -50.63 46.77 -16.41
CA GLU A 3 -49.92 45.52 -16.81
C GLU A 3 -50.08 44.36 -15.81
N ILE A 4 -50.95 43.44 -16.22
CA ILE A 4 -51.29 42.17 -15.61
C ILE A 4 -50.18 41.17 -15.95
N LEU A 5 -49.51 40.63 -14.92
CA LEU A 5 -48.50 39.58 -15.07
C LEU A 5 -49.17 38.28 -15.55
N LYS A 6 -48.83 37.86 -16.78
CA LYS A 6 -49.18 36.56 -17.34
C LYS A 6 -48.38 35.46 -16.63
N GLU A 7 -49.07 34.44 -16.12
CA GLU A 7 -48.46 33.17 -15.76
C GLU A 7 -47.86 32.53 -17.02
N VAL A 8 -46.53 32.35 -17.01
CA VAL A 8 -45.82 31.57 -18.01
C VAL A 8 -45.89 30.11 -17.57
N THR A 9 -46.76 29.34 -18.21
CA THR A 9 -46.74 27.88 -18.16
C THR A 9 -45.48 27.40 -18.88
N THR A 10 -44.46 26.99 -18.11
CA THR A 10 -43.28 26.35 -18.69
C THR A 10 -43.68 24.98 -19.23
N GLU A 11 -43.59 24.80 -20.55
CA GLU A 11 -43.73 23.50 -21.19
C GLU A 11 -42.77 22.48 -20.54
N PRO A 12 -43.17 21.20 -20.41
CA PRO A 12 -42.30 20.19 -19.83
C PRO A 12 -41.06 20.07 -20.70
N THR A 13 -39.89 20.13 -20.05
CA THR A 13 -38.62 19.94 -20.75
C THR A 13 -38.62 18.57 -21.43
N VAL A 14 -37.85 18.41 -22.50
CA VAL A 14 -37.61 17.11 -23.17
C VAL A 14 -37.20 16.02 -22.16
N PHE A 15 -36.65 16.41 -21.01
CA PHE A 15 -36.32 15.56 -19.87
C PHE A 15 -37.55 14.96 -19.14
N ASP A 16 -38.65 15.71 -19.02
CA ASP A 16 -39.85 15.29 -18.29
C ASP A 16 -40.71 14.31 -19.08
N LYS A 17 -40.71 14.41 -20.42
CA LYS A 17 -41.38 13.43 -21.30
C LYS A 17 -40.62 12.10 -21.41
N MET A 18 -39.32 12.06 -21.10
CA MET A 18 -38.54 10.81 -21.05
C MET A 18 -38.73 10.01 -19.75
N ASN A 19 -39.39 10.57 -18.74
CA ASN A 19 -39.46 9.98 -17.39
C ASN A 19 -40.56 8.92 -17.18
N LYS A 20 -41.49 8.72 -18.14
CA LYS A 20 -42.58 7.73 -17.98
C LYS A 20 -42.26 6.32 -18.51
N SER A 21 -41.27 6.15 -19.39
CA SER A 21 -40.85 4.81 -19.87
C SER A 21 -39.60 4.25 -19.21
N PHE A 22 -38.88 5.05 -18.40
CA PHE A 22 -37.60 4.66 -17.79
C PHE A 22 -37.70 3.91 -16.45
N LYS A 23 -38.90 3.50 -16.01
CA LYS A 23 -39.12 2.82 -14.72
C LYS A 23 -38.87 1.30 -14.74
N ARG A 24 -38.31 0.72 -15.81
CA ARG A 24 -38.09 -0.74 -15.91
C ARG A 24 -36.83 -1.14 -16.67
N LEU A 25 -35.66 -0.76 -16.16
CA LEU A 25 -34.41 -1.49 -16.36
C LEU A 25 -33.52 -1.23 -15.15
N ILE A 26 -33.31 -2.25 -14.33
CA ILE A 26 -32.45 -2.18 -13.15
C ILE A 26 -31.02 -1.87 -13.64
N ASN A 27 -30.60 -0.61 -13.50
CA ASN A 27 -29.28 -0.06 -13.89
C ASN A 27 -28.20 -0.36 -12.83
N GLU A 28 -28.31 -1.52 -12.18
CA GLU A 28 -27.43 -1.95 -11.11
C GLU A 28 -26.50 -3.05 -11.59
N VAL A 29 -25.22 -2.94 -11.25
CA VAL A 29 -24.22 -3.98 -11.51
C VAL A 29 -23.75 -4.56 -10.19
N LYS A 30 -24.02 -5.85 -9.99
CA LYS A 30 -23.42 -6.61 -8.88
C LYS A 30 -22.05 -7.13 -9.32
N CYS A 31 -20.99 -6.74 -8.61
CA CYS A 31 -19.65 -7.22 -8.90
C CYS A 31 -19.38 -8.59 -8.25
N LYS A 32 -18.30 -9.27 -8.66
CA LYS A 32 -17.88 -10.57 -8.12
C LYS A 32 -17.64 -10.59 -6.60
N HIS A 33 -17.41 -9.42 -5.98
CA HIS A 33 -17.20 -9.27 -4.55
C HIS A 33 -18.51 -9.01 -3.77
N GLY A 34 -19.68 -9.03 -4.42
CA GLY A 34 -20.99 -8.88 -3.79
C GLY A 34 -21.53 -7.44 -3.74
N TYR A 35 -20.71 -6.42 -4.02
CA TYR A 35 -21.14 -5.01 -4.05
C TYR A 35 -22.03 -4.68 -5.24
N ILE A 36 -23.01 -3.79 -5.04
CA ILE A 36 -23.98 -3.36 -6.04
C ILE A 36 -23.75 -1.89 -6.38
N PHE A 37 -23.61 -1.59 -7.67
CA PHE A 37 -23.27 -0.25 -8.17
C PHE A 37 -24.33 0.30 -9.12
N GLN A 38 -24.75 1.54 -8.91
CA GLN A 38 -25.69 2.25 -9.79
C GLN A 38 -24.95 3.07 -10.86
N LYS A 39 -25.42 3.03 -12.11
CA LYS A 39 -24.88 3.85 -13.19
C LYS A 39 -25.02 5.37 -12.96
N SER A 40 -25.93 5.83 -12.11
CA SER A 40 -26.11 7.26 -11.81
C SER A 40 -24.97 7.86 -10.97
N LYS A 41 -24.16 7.05 -10.28
CA LYS A 41 -23.05 7.51 -9.42
C LYS A 41 -21.68 7.50 -10.10
N LEU A 42 -21.64 7.76 -11.41
CA LEU A 42 -20.38 7.76 -12.17
C LEU A 42 -19.57 9.04 -11.92
N ARG A 43 -18.25 8.90 -11.77
CA ARG A 43 -17.27 9.99 -11.83
C ARG A 43 -16.34 9.80 -13.02
N LYS A 44 -16.10 10.88 -13.75
CA LYS A 44 -15.22 10.96 -14.93
C LYS A 44 -13.80 11.28 -14.50
N LEU A 45 -12.80 10.50 -14.93
CA LEU A 45 -11.38 10.70 -14.61
C LEU A 45 -10.52 11.02 -15.84
N GLU A 46 -9.43 11.77 -15.66
CA GLU A 46 -8.64 12.36 -16.75
C GLU A 46 -7.78 11.33 -17.50
N TYR A 47 -7.30 10.29 -16.82
CA TYR A 47 -6.29 9.38 -17.36
C TYR A 47 -6.68 7.89 -17.19
N PRO A 48 -6.32 7.00 -18.16
CA PRO A 48 -6.23 7.32 -19.57
C PRO A 48 -7.61 7.78 -20.07
N LYS A 49 -7.66 8.84 -20.89
CA LYS A 49 -8.85 9.45 -21.52
C LYS A 49 -10.20 9.09 -20.88
N GLU A 50 -10.73 9.99 -20.05
CA GLU A 50 -12.14 10.02 -19.64
C GLU A 50 -12.71 8.68 -19.11
N MET A 51 -12.18 8.23 -17.98
CA MET A 51 -12.64 7.00 -17.32
C MET A 51 -13.88 7.23 -16.46
N LEU A 52 -14.96 6.48 -16.68
CA LEU A 52 -16.16 6.53 -15.83
C LEU A 52 -16.13 5.44 -14.75
N ILE A 53 -16.04 5.84 -13.48
CA ILE A 53 -16.04 4.96 -12.30
C ILE A 53 -17.32 5.15 -11.49
N SER A 54 -18.05 4.05 -11.23
CA SER A 54 -19.20 4.04 -10.32
C SER A 54 -18.73 3.65 -8.94
N PHE A 55 -19.10 4.42 -7.92
CA PHE A 55 -18.72 4.15 -6.53
C PHE A 55 -19.88 4.41 -5.58
N ASN A 56 -19.81 3.80 -4.40
CA ASN A 56 -20.72 4.05 -3.30
C ASN A 56 -19.91 4.45 -2.07
N GLU A 57 -20.27 5.58 -1.46
CA GLU A 57 -19.56 6.13 -0.30
C GLU A 57 -19.66 5.23 0.94
N THR A 58 -20.61 4.29 0.97
CA THR A 58 -20.71 3.29 2.05
C THR A 58 -19.73 2.13 1.90
N TYR A 59 -19.14 1.91 0.72
CA TYR A 59 -18.24 0.79 0.45
C TYR A 59 -16.79 1.14 0.77
N VAL A 60 -16.54 1.64 1.99
CA VAL A 60 -15.20 2.00 2.46
C VAL A 60 -14.37 0.74 2.70
N ILE A 61 -13.19 0.68 2.09
CA ILE A 61 -12.22 -0.41 2.25
C ILE A 61 -10.92 0.05 2.92
N GLY A 62 -10.75 1.36 3.13
CA GLY A 62 -9.64 1.92 3.88
C GLY A 62 -9.90 3.39 4.24
N LYS A 63 -9.44 3.81 5.41
CA LYS A 63 -9.53 5.20 5.86
C LYS A 63 -8.29 5.53 6.69
N GLY A 64 -7.64 6.65 6.41
CA GLY A 64 -6.42 7.07 7.11
C GLY A 64 -6.14 8.57 6.95
N GLY A 65 -4.95 9.00 7.37
CA GLY A 65 -4.56 10.43 7.36
C GLY A 65 -4.60 11.10 5.99
N PHE A 66 -4.46 10.31 4.92
CA PHE A 66 -4.54 10.79 3.54
C PHE A 66 -5.89 10.51 2.87
N GLY A 67 -6.94 10.30 3.65
CA GLY A 67 -8.31 10.21 3.16
C GLY A 67 -8.88 8.79 3.11
N THR A 68 -9.79 8.56 2.16
CA THR A 68 -10.68 7.39 2.15
C THR A 68 -10.58 6.63 0.85
N VAL A 69 -10.52 5.31 0.93
CA VAL A 69 -10.52 4.38 -0.20
C VAL A 69 -11.85 3.63 -0.22
N TYR A 70 -12.50 3.64 -1.38
CA TYR A 70 -13.76 2.96 -1.63
C TYR A 70 -13.57 1.80 -2.59
N HIS A 71 -14.33 0.73 -2.40
CA HIS A 71 -14.53 -0.28 -3.43
C HIS A 71 -15.45 0.30 -4.51
N ALA A 72 -14.96 0.32 -5.75
CA ALA A 72 -15.66 0.92 -6.86
C ALA A 72 -15.64 0.00 -8.09
N TYR A 73 -16.44 0.34 -9.08
CA TYR A 73 -16.60 -0.44 -10.30
C TYR A 73 -16.38 0.42 -11.53
N TRP A 74 -15.57 -0.06 -12.45
CA TRP A 74 -15.38 0.50 -13.78
C TRP A 74 -16.27 -0.26 -14.78
N PRO A 75 -17.43 0.30 -15.18
CA PRO A 75 -18.42 -0.47 -15.95
C PRO A 75 -17.92 -0.84 -17.35
N LEU A 76 -17.22 0.06 -18.02
CA LEU A 76 -16.71 -0.17 -19.39
C LEU A 76 -15.70 -1.32 -19.46
N LYS A 77 -14.90 -1.52 -18.40
CA LYS A 77 -13.93 -2.62 -18.31
C LYS A 77 -14.44 -3.81 -17.50
N LYS A 78 -15.69 -3.74 -17.01
CA LYS A 78 -16.31 -4.73 -16.12
C LYS A 78 -15.42 -5.13 -14.93
N LYS A 79 -14.68 -4.17 -14.35
CA LYS A 79 -13.62 -4.43 -13.36
C LYS A 79 -13.85 -3.64 -12.07
N CYS A 80 -13.50 -4.23 -10.93
CA CYS A 80 -13.47 -3.52 -9.65
C CYS A 80 -12.15 -2.77 -9.47
N VAL A 81 -12.19 -1.60 -8.85
CA VAL A 81 -11.03 -0.73 -8.61
C VAL A 81 -11.05 -0.20 -7.18
N ALA A 82 -9.89 0.18 -6.67
CA ALA A 82 -9.76 0.94 -5.43
C ALA A 82 -9.87 2.43 -5.77
N PHE A 83 -10.89 3.11 -5.24
CA PHE A 83 -11.16 4.51 -5.53
C PHE A 83 -10.79 5.38 -4.33
N LYS A 84 -9.64 6.04 -4.40
CA LYS A 84 -9.07 6.81 -3.28
C LYS A 84 -9.41 8.29 -3.44
N SER A 85 -9.95 8.91 -2.39
CA SER A 85 -10.13 10.35 -2.26
C SER A 85 -9.14 10.87 -1.22
N THR A 86 -8.17 11.69 -1.64
CA THR A 86 -7.03 12.14 -0.83
C THR A 86 -6.82 13.66 -0.90
N CYS A 87 -6.07 14.21 0.04
CA CYS A 87 -5.65 15.62 0.01
C CYS A 87 -4.70 15.88 -1.17
N LYS A 88 -4.58 17.15 -1.59
CA LYS A 88 -3.72 17.51 -2.73
C LYS A 88 -2.25 17.18 -2.50
N PHE A 89 -1.73 17.44 -1.31
CA PHE A 89 -0.31 17.21 -1.01
C PHE A 89 0.09 15.75 -1.20
N GLY A 90 -0.60 14.82 -0.54
CA GLY A 90 -0.36 13.38 -0.67
C GLY A 90 -0.69 12.87 -2.07
N GLY A 91 -1.87 13.24 -2.60
CA GLY A 91 -2.34 12.77 -3.90
C GLY A 91 -1.42 13.16 -5.06
N LYS A 92 -0.89 14.39 -5.09
CA LYS A 92 0.08 14.81 -6.13
C LYS A 92 1.34 13.96 -6.05
N ARG A 93 1.80 13.64 -4.83
CA ARG A 93 2.96 12.78 -4.68
C ARG A 93 2.69 11.37 -5.18
N GLU A 94 1.58 10.78 -4.76
CA GLU A 94 1.23 9.41 -5.15
C GLU A 94 1.10 9.28 -6.67
N ILE A 95 0.47 10.25 -7.33
CA ILE A 95 0.39 10.32 -8.80
C ILE A 95 1.79 10.38 -9.44
N GLN A 96 2.71 11.21 -8.91
CA GLN A 96 4.08 11.31 -9.44
C GLN A 96 4.80 9.96 -9.36
N VAL A 97 4.73 9.28 -8.21
CA VAL A 97 5.38 7.98 -8.01
C VAL A 97 4.78 6.92 -8.93
N LEU A 98 3.46 6.84 -9.00
CA LEU A 98 2.76 5.86 -9.83
C LEU A 98 3.02 6.09 -11.33
N ASN A 99 3.08 7.34 -11.79
CA ASN A 99 3.45 7.67 -13.17
C ASN A 99 4.91 7.29 -13.48
N TYR A 100 5.83 7.50 -12.53
CA TYR A 100 7.22 7.10 -12.67
C TYR A 100 7.33 5.58 -12.89
N PHE A 101 6.72 4.78 -12.02
CA PHE A 101 6.72 3.32 -12.16
C PHE A 101 5.95 2.82 -13.39
N LYS A 102 4.85 3.49 -13.77
CA LYS A 102 4.13 3.18 -15.02
C LYS A 102 5.03 3.35 -16.25
N ASN A 103 5.84 4.41 -16.27
CA ASN A 103 6.76 4.66 -17.38
C ASN A 103 7.94 3.67 -17.39
N LEU A 104 8.47 3.31 -16.22
CA LEU A 104 9.45 2.22 -16.11
C LEU A 104 8.88 0.89 -16.61
N GLY A 105 7.64 0.57 -16.24
CA GLY A 105 6.94 -0.65 -16.66
C GLY A 105 6.77 -0.78 -18.18
N LYS A 106 6.65 0.34 -18.90
CA LYS A 106 6.61 0.35 -20.38
C LYS A 106 7.95 -0.06 -21.01
N LEU A 107 9.06 0.26 -20.33
CA LEU A 107 10.42 -0.08 -20.77
C LEU A 107 10.81 -1.49 -20.33
N ASN A 108 10.44 -1.85 -19.10
CA ASN A 108 10.67 -3.16 -18.51
C ASN A 108 9.50 -3.52 -17.58
N PRO A 109 8.61 -4.45 -17.97
CA PRO A 109 7.46 -4.85 -17.14
C PRO A 109 7.85 -5.34 -15.73
N ASN A 110 9.07 -5.87 -15.57
CA ASN A 110 9.58 -6.31 -14.27
C ASN A 110 9.90 -5.16 -13.31
N GLU A 111 9.88 -3.90 -13.74
CA GLU A 111 10.11 -2.72 -12.87
C GLU A 111 8.83 -2.19 -12.22
N SER A 112 7.64 -2.58 -12.71
CA SER A 112 6.35 -2.17 -12.12
C SER A 112 5.55 -3.33 -11.53
N LYS A 113 6.04 -4.57 -11.64
CA LYS A 113 5.32 -5.79 -11.23
C LYS A 113 4.79 -5.77 -9.78
N TYR A 114 5.54 -5.18 -8.86
CA TYR A 114 5.20 -5.18 -7.43
C TYR A 114 4.68 -3.83 -6.93
N ILE A 115 4.27 -2.95 -7.85
CA ILE A 115 3.66 -1.65 -7.56
C ILE A 115 2.22 -1.70 -8.05
N ALA A 116 1.27 -1.24 -7.24
CA ALA A 116 -0.12 -1.19 -7.66
C ALA A 116 -0.32 -0.24 -8.84
N GLU A 117 -1.10 -0.65 -9.82
CA GLU A 117 -1.32 0.16 -11.01
C GLU A 117 -2.25 1.36 -10.73
N MET A 118 -1.87 2.54 -11.21
CA MET A 118 -2.78 3.67 -11.33
C MET A 118 -3.51 3.62 -12.66
N TYR A 119 -4.83 3.50 -12.57
CA TYR A 119 -5.71 3.60 -13.71
C TYR A 119 -5.92 5.05 -14.10
N GLY A 120 -6.21 5.92 -13.14
CA GLY A 120 -6.54 7.32 -13.45
C GLY A 120 -6.67 8.22 -12.23
N TYR A 121 -6.81 9.51 -12.46
CA TYR A 121 -7.10 10.47 -11.40
C TYR A 121 -7.90 11.68 -11.89
N VAL A 122 -8.40 12.47 -10.94
CA VAL A 122 -8.97 13.82 -11.12
C VAL A 122 -8.45 14.73 -10.03
N GLU A 123 -8.01 15.92 -10.40
CA GLU A 123 -7.82 17.01 -9.46
C GLU A 123 -9.13 17.81 -9.31
N LEU A 124 -9.72 17.76 -8.12
CA LEU A 124 -10.83 18.61 -7.72
C LEU A 124 -10.29 19.85 -6.99
N LYS A 125 -11.17 20.81 -6.68
CA LYS A 125 -10.78 22.06 -6.02
C LYS A 125 -9.95 21.84 -4.75
N GLU A 126 -10.40 20.95 -3.85
CA GLU A 126 -9.76 20.72 -2.53
C GLU A 126 -9.11 19.33 -2.37
N LYS A 127 -9.32 18.42 -3.33
CA LYS A 127 -8.92 17.02 -3.19
C LYS A 127 -8.52 16.41 -4.51
N ILE A 128 -7.82 15.29 -4.45
CA ILE A 128 -7.51 14.44 -5.59
C ILE A 128 -8.24 13.12 -5.42
N VAL A 129 -8.76 12.60 -6.53
CA VAL A 129 -9.38 11.28 -6.57
C VAL A 129 -8.60 10.39 -7.52
N ILE A 130 -8.23 9.19 -7.10
CA ILE A 130 -7.36 8.26 -7.83
C ILE A 130 -8.05 6.90 -7.95
N ALA A 131 -8.13 6.35 -9.15
CA ALA A 131 -8.51 4.96 -9.40
C ALA A 131 -7.26 4.09 -9.49
N LEU A 132 -7.17 3.11 -8.60
CA LEU A 132 -6.03 2.22 -8.39
C LEU A 132 -6.44 0.76 -8.59
N GLU A 133 -5.44 -0.09 -8.80
CA GLU A 133 -5.57 -1.53 -8.71
C GLU A 133 -6.16 -1.95 -7.35
N LEU A 134 -7.19 -2.81 -7.40
CA LEU A 134 -7.79 -3.39 -6.22
C LEU A 134 -7.17 -4.77 -5.96
N GLY A 135 -6.50 -4.95 -4.82
CA GLY A 135 -6.03 -6.27 -4.38
C GLY A 135 -7.14 -7.14 -3.78
N GLN A 136 -6.84 -8.39 -3.44
CA GLN A 136 -7.80 -9.27 -2.76
C GLN A 136 -8.10 -8.78 -1.33
N ASN A 137 -7.03 -8.36 -0.65
CA ASN A 137 -7.03 -7.72 0.66
C ASN A 137 -5.69 -6.98 0.82
N ASN A 138 -5.58 -6.08 1.79
CA ASN A 138 -4.26 -5.67 2.26
C ASN A 138 -3.60 -6.81 3.05
N LEU A 139 -2.29 -6.75 3.25
CA LEU A 139 -1.52 -7.83 3.88
C LEU A 139 -1.98 -8.05 5.33
N ARG A 140 -2.35 -6.99 6.05
CA ARG A 140 -2.93 -7.08 7.41
C ARG A 140 -4.24 -7.88 7.41
N GLY A 141 -5.19 -7.51 6.58
CA GLY A 141 -6.50 -8.16 6.50
C GLY A 141 -6.41 -9.58 5.93
N TYR A 142 -5.50 -9.82 4.97
CA TYR A 142 -5.20 -11.15 4.47
C TYR A 142 -4.62 -12.04 5.58
N TYR A 143 -3.71 -11.48 6.38
CA TYR A 143 -3.13 -12.17 7.54
C TYR A 143 -4.22 -12.56 8.54
N LEU A 144 -5.00 -11.59 9.03
CA LEU A 144 -6.02 -11.82 10.06
C LEU A 144 -7.11 -12.81 9.61
N LYS A 145 -7.51 -12.77 8.33
CA LYS A 145 -8.52 -13.69 7.78
C LYS A 145 -8.06 -15.15 7.74
N ASN A 146 -6.77 -15.39 7.57
CA ASN A 146 -6.24 -16.72 7.25
C ASN A 146 -5.34 -17.30 8.35
N ILE A 147 -4.86 -16.48 9.29
CA ILE A 147 -3.91 -16.95 10.30
C ILE A 147 -4.49 -18.05 11.19
N LEU A 148 -5.76 -17.93 11.61
CA LEU A 148 -6.44 -18.94 12.43
C LEU A 148 -6.71 -20.24 11.68
N LYS A 149 -6.68 -20.21 10.34
CA LYS A 149 -6.85 -21.38 9.48
C LYS A 149 -5.51 -22.05 9.16
N SER A 150 -4.39 -21.42 9.55
CA SER A 150 -3.07 -21.92 9.22
C SER A 150 -2.59 -22.90 10.27
N ASN A 151 -2.26 -24.12 9.84
CA ASN A 151 -1.62 -25.12 10.70
C ASN A 151 -0.19 -24.72 11.11
N ASN A 152 0.43 -23.76 10.42
CA ASN A 152 1.76 -23.26 10.72
C ASN A 152 1.83 -21.74 10.48
N ARG A 153 1.56 -20.98 11.55
CA ARG A 153 1.65 -19.52 11.60
C ARG A 153 2.96 -18.98 11.05
N TYR A 154 4.07 -19.64 11.38
CA TYR A 154 5.39 -19.19 11.00
C TYR A 154 5.63 -19.30 9.49
N LEU A 155 5.29 -20.46 8.91
CA LEU A 155 5.39 -20.69 7.47
C LEU A 155 4.47 -19.75 6.68
N PHE A 156 3.25 -19.53 7.16
CA PHE A 156 2.31 -18.60 6.53
C PHE A 156 2.81 -17.15 6.58
N SER A 157 3.27 -16.69 7.74
CA SER A 157 3.87 -15.36 7.91
C SER A 157 5.09 -15.19 6.99
N THR A 158 5.91 -16.23 6.89
CA THR A 158 7.08 -16.27 6.00
C THR A 158 6.70 -16.06 4.54
N LYS A 159 5.67 -16.76 4.03
CA LYS A 159 5.23 -16.61 2.63
C LYS A 159 4.77 -15.18 2.33
N LEU A 160 4.02 -14.57 3.24
CA LEU A 160 3.53 -13.19 3.09
C LEU A 160 4.67 -12.18 3.10
N LEU A 161 5.57 -12.31 4.07
CA LEU A 161 6.69 -11.38 4.24
C LEU A 161 7.72 -11.50 3.12
N LYS A 162 7.93 -12.70 2.55
CA LYS A 162 8.69 -12.87 1.29
C LYS A 162 8.09 -12.05 0.15
N GLY A 163 6.77 -12.10 -0.02
CA GLY A 163 6.07 -11.33 -1.05
C GLY A 163 6.26 -9.82 -0.86
N ALA A 164 6.08 -9.34 0.37
CA ALA A 164 6.29 -7.93 0.72
C ALA A 164 7.76 -7.49 0.54
N ALA A 165 8.72 -8.35 0.88
CA ALA A 165 10.14 -8.07 0.73
C ALA A 165 10.54 -7.86 -0.74
N LYS A 166 10.02 -8.67 -1.66
CA LYS A 166 10.22 -8.48 -3.11
C LYS A 166 9.67 -7.16 -3.62
N ALA A 167 8.49 -6.77 -3.14
CA ALA A 167 7.88 -5.49 -3.50
C ALA A 167 8.72 -4.30 -3.04
N LEU A 168 9.20 -4.36 -1.80
CA LEU A 168 10.02 -3.30 -1.23
C LEU A 168 11.42 -3.23 -1.87
N GLU A 169 12.03 -4.38 -2.18
CA GLU A 169 13.30 -4.44 -2.92
C GLU A 169 13.20 -3.74 -4.29
N GLN A 170 12.14 -4.03 -5.05
CA GLN A 170 11.91 -3.36 -6.34
C GLN A 170 11.78 -1.84 -6.16
N PHE A 171 10.99 -1.40 -5.16
CA PHE A 171 10.80 0.02 -4.90
C PHE A 171 12.11 0.72 -4.51
N HIS A 172 12.96 0.06 -3.71
CA HIS A 172 14.25 0.58 -3.22
C HIS A 172 15.28 0.85 -4.30
N LYS A 173 15.10 0.34 -5.52
CA LYS A 173 15.91 0.74 -6.68
C LYS A 173 15.71 2.22 -7.06
N HIS A 174 14.56 2.79 -6.70
CA HIS A 174 14.12 4.10 -7.19
C HIS A 174 13.79 5.11 -6.09
N GLY A 175 13.58 4.66 -4.84
CA GLY A 175 13.20 5.56 -3.76
C GLY A 175 13.12 4.93 -2.38
N ILE A 176 12.53 5.69 -1.45
CA ILE A 176 12.26 5.32 -0.06
C ILE A 176 10.76 5.53 0.20
N HIS A 177 10.05 4.52 0.70
CA HIS A 177 8.59 4.56 0.84
C HIS A 177 8.14 5.43 2.02
N LEU A 178 8.87 5.37 3.14
CA LEU A 178 8.67 6.08 4.42
C LEU A 178 7.46 5.66 5.27
N ASP A 179 6.48 4.96 4.70
CA ASP A 179 5.31 4.47 5.46
C ASP A 179 5.09 2.96 5.26
N ILE A 180 6.12 2.15 5.53
CA ILE A 180 6.01 0.69 5.42
C ILE A 180 5.22 0.12 6.60
N LYS A 181 4.09 -0.53 6.29
CA LYS A 181 3.20 -1.23 7.22
C LYS A 181 2.35 -2.24 6.45
N ALA A 182 1.74 -3.19 7.16
CA ALA A 182 0.98 -4.28 6.55
C ALA A 182 -0.25 -3.79 5.76
N ASP A 183 -0.78 -2.61 6.09
CA ASP A 183 -1.88 -1.98 5.38
C ASP A 183 -1.49 -1.46 3.99
N ASN A 184 -0.19 -1.19 3.77
CA ASN A 184 0.33 -0.60 2.54
C ASN A 184 0.86 -1.66 1.54
N PHE A 185 0.59 -2.94 1.79
CA PHE A 185 0.79 -4.01 0.81
C PHE A 185 -0.56 -4.65 0.49
N ILE A 186 -0.84 -4.89 -0.78
CA ILE A 186 -2.02 -5.63 -1.23
C ILE A 186 -1.62 -6.98 -1.83
N ILE A 187 -2.47 -7.99 -1.66
CA ILE A 187 -2.31 -9.27 -2.34
C ILE A 187 -2.90 -9.17 -3.74
N SER A 188 -2.13 -9.57 -4.76
CA SER A 188 -2.55 -9.52 -6.16
C SER A 188 -3.86 -10.28 -6.39
N GLN A 189 -4.72 -9.77 -7.26
CA GLN A 189 -5.95 -10.49 -7.68
C GLN A 189 -5.63 -11.75 -8.50
N GLU A 190 -4.44 -11.83 -9.09
CA GLU A 190 -3.96 -13.00 -9.84
C GLU A 190 -3.45 -14.13 -8.94
N GLN A 191 -3.36 -13.89 -7.62
CA GLN A 191 -2.95 -14.88 -6.65
C GLN A 191 -3.99 -16.01 -6.56
N ASN A 192 -3.60 -17.25 -6.88
CA ASN A 192 -4.47 -18.40 -6.72
C ASN A 192 -4.30 -19.04 -5.34
N GLU A 193 -5.38 -19.64 -4.84
CA GLU A 193 -5.36 -20.51 -3.67
C GLU A 193 -4.61 -21.79 -4.03
N GLY A 194 -3.32 -21.85 -3.69
CA GLY A 194 -2.44 -22.98 -4.01
C GLY A 194 -1.05 -22.57 -4.46
N ASP A 195 -0.87 -21.32 -4.91
CA ASP A 195 0.48 -20.88 -5.31
C ASP A 195 1.40 -20.82 -4.09
N ASN A 196 2.60 -21.36 -4.24
CA ASN A 196 3.62 -21.32 -3.20
C ASN A 196 4.19 -19.91 -2.98
N VAL A 197 3.98 -19.01 -3.93
CA VAL A 197 4.48 -17.64 -3.91
C VAL A 197 3.32 -16.69 -3.76
N ILE A 198 3.38 -15.84 -2.74
CA ILE A 198 2.42 -14.76 -2.56
C ILE A 198 2.94 -13.52 -3.28
N VAL A 199 2.16 -13.00 -4.23
CA VAL A 199 2.47 -11.75 -4.94
C VAL A 199 1.86 -10.57 -4.19
N CYS A 200 2.71 -9.82 -3.49
CA CYS A 200 2.34 -8.56 -2.87
C CYS A 200 2.64 -7.39 -3.81
N LYS A 201 1.80 -6.37 -3.81
CA LYS A 201 2.07 -5.08 -4.45
C LYS A 201 2.04 -3.96 -3.42
N LEU A 202 2.98 -3.04 -3.52
CA LEU A 202 3.08 -1.86 -2.67
C LEU A 202 2.05 -0.82 -3.13
N ILE A 203 1.40 -0.16 -2.17
CA ILE A 203 0.43 0.92 -2.36
C ILE A 203 0.77 2.10 -1.44
N ASP A 204 0.05 3.21 -1.63
CA ASP A 204 0.07 4.39 -0.76
C ASP A 204 1.39 5.17 -0.74
N PHE A 205 1.69 5.81 -1.86
CA PHE A 205 2.95 6.51 -2.09
C PHE A 205 2.94 8.00 -1.65
N ASN A 206 1.99 8.41 -0.79
CA ASN A 206 1.82 9.82 -0.42
C ASN A 206 3.06 10.42 0.27
N THR A 207 3.77 9.61 1.05
CA THR A 207 4.96 10.03 1.80
C THR A 207 6.26 9.77 1.05
N SER A 208 6.25 8.93 0.02
CA SER A 208 7.48 8.36 -0.53
C SER A 208 8.43 9.40 -1.10
N PHE A 209 9.73 9.13 -1.02
CA PHE A 209 10.80 9.87 -1.67
C PHE A 209 11.30 9.09 -2.89
N LEU A 210 11.70 9.78 -3.97
CA LEU A 210 12.19 9.17 -5.22
C LEU A 210 13.54 9.80 -5.51
N TYR A 211 14.56 8.99 -5.80
CA TYR A 211 15.92 9.49 -6.01
C TYR A 211 16.04 10.43 -7.20
N LYS A 212 15.20 10.25 -8.23
CA LYS A 212 15.12 11.14 -9.39
C LYS A 212 14.64 12.56 -9.04
N HIS A 213 14.03 12.75 -7.88
CA HIS A 213 13.53 14.04 -7.42
C HIS A 213 14.37 14.52 -6.23
N HIS A 214 15.16 15.57 -6.42
CA HIS A 214 16.06 16.10 -5.38
C HIS A 214 15.33 16.87 -4.26
N ASN A 215 14.04 17.14 -4.40
CA ASN A 215 13.27 17.90 -3.41
C ASN A 215 12.72 16.96 -2.33
N PHE A 216 13.45 16.87 -1.22
CA PHE A 216 12.96 16.30 0.02
C PHE A 216 12.16 17.35 0.82
N ASP A 217 11.05 16.95 1.42
CA ASP A 217 10.18 17.82 2.22
C ASP A 217 9.91 17.14 3.57
N ASP A 218 10.29 17.81 4.66
CA ASP A 218 10.12 17.35 6.04
C ASP A 218 8.65 17.01 6.37
N MET A 219 7.70 17.65 5.70
CA MET A 219 6.28 17.35 5.85
C MET A 219 5.97 15.89 5.50
N ARG A 220 6.80 15.23 4.68
CA ARG A 220 6.65 13.80 4.34
C ARG A 220 6.87 12.91 5.55
N ILE A 221 7.94 13.14 6.33
CA ILE A 221 8.24 12.38 7.55
C ILE A 221 7.17 12.63 8.61
N LYS A 222 6.69 13.87 8.74
CA LYS A 222 5.63 14.21 9.71
C LYS A 222 4.34 13.42 9.48
N ASN A 223 4.03 13.07 8.24
CA ASN A 223 2.82 12.35 7.88
C ASN A 223 2.99 10.81 7.81
N THR A 224 4.12 10.24 8.23
CA THR A 224 4.28 8.78 8.32
C THR A 224 3.71 8.24 9.63
N THR A 225 3.49 6.92 9.69
CA THR A 225 2.96 6.27 10.90
C THR A 225 4.02 6.20 12.01
N ASP A 226 3.80 6.94 13.10
CA ASP A 226 4.81 7.17 14.17
C ASP A 226 5.45 5.90 14.72
N ILE A 227 4.66 4.85 15.00
CA ILE A 227 5.17 3.60 15.59
C ILE A 227 6.20 2.90 14.68
N TYR A 228 6.16 3.14 13.37
CA TYR A 228 7.08 2.53 12.40
C TYR A 228 8.32 3.39 12.10
N LYS A 229 8.44 4.58 12.69
CA LYS A 229 9.60 5.44 12.51
C LYS A 229 10.85 4.81 13.12
N ALA A 230 11.91 4.72 12.31
CA ALA A 230 13.21 4.25 12.75
C ALA A 230 13.81 5.18 13.83
N PRO A 231 14.67 4.68 14.74
CA PRO A 231 15.26 5.47 15.82
C PRO A 231 15.93 6.77 15.33
N GLU A 232 16.66 6.69 14.21
CA GLU A 232 17.32 7.86 13.62
C GLU A 232 16.34 8.93 13.13
N ILE A 233 15.13 8.54 12.73
CA ILE A 233 14.08 9.49 12.34
C ILE A 233 13.36 10.06 13.56
N ARG A 234 13.16 9.26 14.62
CA ARG A 234 12.58 9.73 15.88
C ARG A 234 13.49 10.73 16.61
N ASN A 235 14.81 10.54 16.49
CA ASN A 235 15.83 11.40 17.08
C ASN A 235 16.21 12.61 16.20
N ASP A 236 15.43 12.89 15.14
CA ASP A 236 15.61 13.98 14.19
C ASP A 236 16.97 14.01 13.46
N ASP A 237 17.64 12.86 13.35
CA ASP A 237 18.90 12.70 12.62
C ASP A 237 18.63 12.50 11.12
N LYS A 238 18.11 13.55 10.49
CA LYS A 238 17.69 13.53 9.08
C LYS A 238 18.85 13.30 8.10
N MET A 239 20.10 13.55 8.51
CA MET A 239 21.28 13.27 7.68
C MET A 239 21.43 11.76 7.40
N LYS A 240 20.73 10.91 8.16
CA LYS A 240 20.72 9.45 7.98
C LYS A 240 19.49 8.92 7.23
N LEU A 241 18.71 9.79 6.58
CA LEU A 241 17.56 9.35 5.79
C LEU A 241 18.02 8.53 4.57
N THR A 242 17.90 7.21 4.70
CA THR A 242 18.24 6.24 3.66
C THR A 242 17.15 5.18 3.57
N LYS A 243 17.21 4.29 2.58
CA LYS A 243 16.30 3.12 2.48
C LYS A 243 16.29 2.23 3.74
N ARG A 244 17.27 2.37 4.65
CA ARG A 244 17.33 1.65 5.94
C ARG A 244 16.18 1.97 6.89
N VAL A 245 15.50 3.12 6.72
CA VAL A 245 14.30 3.45 7.51
C VAL A 245 13.12 2.56 7.15
N ASP A 246 12.97 2.22 5.87
CA ASP A 246 11.96 1.26 5.41
C ASP A 246 12.30 -0.16 5.89
N VAL A 247 13.59 -0.51 5.95
CA VAL A 247 14.04 -1.82 6.47
C VAL A 247 13.67 -1.97 7.94
N TRP A 248 13.86 -0.93 8.76
CA TRP A 248 13.38 -0.93 10.15
C TRP A 248 11.87 -1.15 10.22
N ALA A 249 11.11 -0.37 9.47
CA ALA A 249 9.65 -0.46 9.45
C ALA A 249 9.16 -1.85 8.98
N PHE A 250 9.86 -2.46 8.01
CA PHE A 250 9.62 -3.84 7.57
C PHE A 250 9.89 -4.86 8.69
N GLY A 251 11.00 -4.71 9.42
CA GLY A 251 11.33 -5.52 10.59
C GLY A 251 10.27 -5.45 11.67
N LEU A 252 9.86 -4.23 12.03
CA LEU A 252 8.82 -4.01 13.03
C LEU A 252 7.45 -4.55 12.57
N MET A 253 7.07 -4.34 11.31
CA MET A 253 5.87 -4.95 10.73
C MET A 253 5.90 -6.47 10.84
N SER A 254 7.04 -7.08 10.53
CA SER A 254 7.25 -8.53 10.58
C SER A 254 7.17 -9.07 12.00
N TYR A 255 7.85 -8.41 12.95
CA TYR A 255 7.76 -8.70 14.38
C TYR A 255 6.31 -8.65 14.85
N LYS A 256 5.59 -7.58 14.50
CA LYS A 256 4.20 -7.39 14.92
C LYS A 256 3.30 -8.49 14.38
N LEU A 257 3.39 -8.83 13.09
CA LEU A 257 2.61 -9.93 12.53
C LEU A 257 2.89 -11.26 13.24
N LEU A 258 4.16 -11.54 13.56
CA LEU A 258 4.54 -12.83 14.15
C LEU A 258 4.24 -12.94 15.65
N TYR A 259 4.36 -11.85 16.41
CA TYR A 259 4.33 -11.89 17.88
C TYR A 259 3.24 -11.05 18.53
N THR A 260 2.70 -10.02 17.87
CA THR A 260 1.76 -9.08 18.52
C THR A 260 0.43 -8.99 17.77
N LEU A 261 -0.68 -9.40 18.38
CA LEU A 261 -2.02 -9.20 17.80
C LEU A 261 -2.64 -7.83 18.18
N SER A 262 -2.09 -7.11 19.17
CA SER A 262 -2.55 -5.78 19.59
C SER A 262 -1.53 -4.69 19.26
N VAL A 263 -2.03 -3.61 18.68
CA VAL A 263 -1.28 -2.41 18.33
C VAL A 263 -2.09 -1.29 18.94
N ASP A 264 -1.51 -0.56 19.90
CA ASP A 264 -1.56 0.90 19.98
C ASP A 264 -1.03 1.34 21.35
N LYS A 265 0.04 2.14 21.30
CA LYS A 265 0.85 2.67 22.42
C LYS A 265 1.63 1.61 23.21
N TYR A 266 2.88 1.40 22.81
CA TYR A 266 3.86 0.78 23.69
C TYR A 266 4.73 1.89 24.26
N GLU A 267 4.55 2.21 25.53
CA GLU A 267 5.48 3.04 26.31
C GLU A 267 6.87 2.37 26.48
N ASP A 268 7.03 1.13 25.98
CA ASP A 268 8.26 0.34 26.08
C ASP A 268 8.67 -0.35 24.76
N LEU A 269 8.33 0.20 23.59
CA LEU A 269 8.65 -0.46 22.31
C LEU A 269 10.15 -0.73 22.17
N ASP A 270 10.99 0.23 22.56
CA ASP A 270 12.45 0.08 22.45
C ASP A 270 12.95 -1.05 23.35
N LYS A 271 12.47 -1.11 24.60
CA LYS A 271 12.78 -2.21 25.54
C LYS A 271 12.33 -3.56 25.01
N LEU A 272 11.11 -3.67 24.48
CA LEU A 272 10.59 -4.91 23.90
C LEU A 272 11.44 -5.39 22.71
N LEU A 273 11.85 -4.46 21.85
CA LEU A 273 12.73 -4.78 20.72
C LEU A 273 14.14 -5.13 21.18
N ASP A 274 14.65 -4.52 22.24
CA ASP A 274 15.93 -4.89 22.87
C ASP A 274 15.89 -6.30 23.45
N GLU A 275 14.86 -6.64 24.22
CA GLU A 275 14.64 -7.98 24.75
C GLU A 275 14.57 -9.00 23.62
N TYR A 276 13.79 -8.71 22.57
CA TYR A 276 13.67 -9.60 21.41
C TYR A 276 14.98 -9.73 20.61
N ARG A 277 15.75 -8.65 20.44
CA ARG A 277 17.07 -8.69 19.79
C ARG A 277 18.02 -9.65 20.51
N ASN A 278 17.99 -9.63 21.84
CA ASN A 278 18.88 -10.40 22.71
C ASN A 278 18.37 -11.82 23.04
N ASP A 279 17.12 -12.15 22.73
CA ASP A 279 16.55 -13.48 22.99
C ASP A 279 17.23 -14.55 22.11
N LEU A 280 18.10 -15.36 22.71
CA LEU A 280 18.84 -16.43 22.06
C LEU A 280 17.97 -17.62 21.63
N THR A 281 16.71 -17.70 22.07
CA THR A 281 15.77 -18.76 21.64
C THR A 281 15.17 -18.48 20.27
N LYS A 282 15.20 -17.22 19.81
CA LYS A 282 14.68 -16.76 18.52
C LYS A 282 15.73 -16.93 17.43
N ILE A 283 15.90 -18.18 16.98
CA ILE A 283 16.95 -18.59 16.01
C ILE A 283 16.42 -18.91 14.62
N SER A 284 15.11 -18.84 14.42
CA SER A 284 14.50 -19.16 13.14
C SER A 284 14.96 -18.19 12.03
N ARG A 285 14.87 -18.59 10.76
CA ARG A 285 15.30 -17.73 9.64
C ARG A 285 14.59 -16.38 9.63
N LEU A 286 13.29 -16.34 9.95
CA LEU A 286 12.48 -15.13 10.04
C LEU A 286 12.86 -14.31 11.27
N ASP A 287 13.12 -14.95 12.42
CA ASP A 287 13.62 -14.23 13.59
C ASP A 287 14.93 -13.51 13.28
N ARG A 288 15.87 -14.20 12.64
CA ARG A 288 17.16 -13.64 12.23
C ARG A 288 17.00 -12.46 11.27
N ILE A 289 16.06 -12.53 10.32
CA ILE A 289 15.70 -11.41 9.44
C ILE A 289 15.13 -10.24 10.24
N ILE A 290 14.16 -10.50 11.13
CA ILE A 290 13.53 -9.46 11.95
C ILE A 290 14.61 -8.74 12.76
N LYS A 291 15.47 -9.48 13.47
CA LYS A 291 16.60 -8.96 14.24
C LYS A 291 17.57 -8.15 13.39
N ALA A 292 17.87 -8.59 12.16
CA ALA A 292 18.70 -7.83 11.22
C ALA A 292 18.05 -6.48 10.86
N CYS A 293 16.74 -6.48 10.64
CA CYS A 293 15.99 -5.30 10.23
C CYS A 293 15.87 -4.26 11.35
N ILE A 294 15.69 -4.71 12.60
CA ILE A 294 15.48 -3.84 13.76
C ILE A 294 16.79 -3.45 14.46
N GLN A 295 17.96 -3.54 13.81
CA GLN A 295 19.19 -3.03 14.40
C GLN A 295 19.07 -1.51 14.68
N VAL A 296 19.51 -1.05 15.86
CA VAL A 296 19.44 0.38 16.23
C VAL A 296 20.30 1.21 15.28
N ASN A 297 21.53 0.76 15.01
CA ASN A 297 22.39 1.37 14.02
C ASN A 297 21.89 1.05 12.60
N ALA A 298 21.43 2.06 11.87
CA ALA A 298 20.92 1.93 10.50
C ALA A 298 21.94 1.30 9.52
N PHE A 299 23.24 1.50 9.73
CA PHE A 299 24.29 0.92 8.88
C PHE A 299 24.46 -0.60 9.07
N LYS A 300 24.00 -1.14 10.21
CA LYS A 300 24.01 -2.59 10.47
C LYS A 300 22.78 -3.31 9.91
N ARG A 301 21.75 -2.58 9.46
CA ARG A 301 20.58 -3.19 8.82
C ARG A 301 20.94 -3.61 7.40
N PRO A 302 20.56 -4.80 6.91
CA PRO A 302 20.80 -5.21 5.52
C PRO A 302 19.92 -4.46 4.52
N SER A 303 20.20 -4.56 3.22
CA SER A 303 19.24 -4.11 2.20
C SER A 303 18.14 -5.16 1.99
N MET A 304 17.04 -4.77 1.34
CA MET A 304 16.00 -5.74 0.99
C MET A 304 16.47 -6.83 0.03
N LYS A 305 17.47 -6.53 -0.82
CA LYS A 305 18.13 -7.52 -1.68
C LYS A 305 18.83 -8.58 -0.83
N VAL A 306 19.64 -8.15 0.14
CA VAL A 306 20.28 -9.07 1.10
C VAL A 306 19.27 -9.88 1.89
N ILE A 307 18.17 -9.27 2.33
CA ILE A 307 17.08 -9.99 3.01
C ILE A 307 16.51 -11.09 2.11
N ASN A 308 16.26 -10.81 0.83
CA ASN A 308 15.75 -11.80 -0.12
C ASN A 308 16.77 -12.91 -0.41
N ASN A 309 18.05 -12.57 -0.61
CA ASN A 309 19.15 -13.53 -0.80
C ASN A 309 19.26 -14.47 0.40
N PHE A 310 19.27 -13.91 1.61
CA PHE A 310 19.21 -14.71 2.84
C PHE A 310 17.95 -15.56 2.82
N TRP A 311 16.76 -15.03 2.53
CA TRP A 311 15.56 -15.86 2.53
C TRP A 311 15.55 -17.03 1.53
N ASN A 312 16.35 -16.94 0.46
CA ASN A 312 16.49 -17.96 -0.56
C ASN A 312 17.67 -18.92 -0.31
N GLY A 313 18.45 -18.73 0.76
CA GLY A 313 19.58 -19.59 1.08
C GLY A 313 20.85 -19.27 0.29
N GLU A 314 20.96 -18.07 -0.29
CA GLU A 314 22.13 -17.66 -1.06
C GLU A 314 23.32 -17.25 -0.16
N CYS A 315 23.04 -17.04 1.12
CA CYS A 315 23.99 -16.72 2.19
C CYS A 315 23.44 -17.21 3.54
N ASP A 316 24.31 -17.28 4.54
CA ASP A 316 24.11 -18.03 5.78
C ASP A 316 23.96 -17.15 7.02
N ALA A 317 24.49 -15.93 6.99
CA ALA A 317 24.45 -15.00 8.12
C ALA A 317 24.51 -13.52 7.72
N PHE A 318 23.97 -12.66 8.56
CA PHE A 318 24.09 -11.21 8.41
C PHE A 318 25.33 -10.68 9.14
N ASN A 319 25.81 -9.49 8.78
CA ASN A 319 26.96 -8.85 9.42
C ASN A 319 26.84 -8.72 10.95
N TYR A 320 25.62 -8.52 11.49
CA TYR A 320 25.44 -8.43 12.94
C TYR A 320 25.66 -9.77 13.67
N GLU A 321 25.74 -10.88 12.93
CA GLU A 321 25.93 -12.24 13.45
C GLU A 321 27.35 -12.76 13.21
N GLU A 322 28.25 -11.97 12.61
CA GLU A 322 29.59 -12.40 12.17
C GLU A 322 30.40 -13.05 13.31
N GLU A 323 30.36 -12.47 14.51
CA GLU A 323 31.05 -13.00 15.69
C GLU A 323 30.54 -14.38 16.13
N ASN A 324 29.28 -14.71 15.81
CA ASN A 324 28.62 -15.96 16.20
C ASN A 324 28.79 -17.08 15.16
N PHE A 325 29.16 -16.77 13.92
CA PHE A 325 29.24 -17.75 12.84
C PHE A 325 30.55 -17.64 12.03
N LYS A 326 31.65 -18.09 12.64
CA LYS A 326 33.03 -17.99 12.09
C LYS A 326 33.27 -18.61 10.70
N ASN A 327 32.34 -19.41 10.17
CA ASN A 327 32.42 -20.07 8.86
C ASN A 327 31.18 -19.82 7.97
N ALA A 328 30.27 -18.93 8.36
CA ALA A 328 29.08 -18.65 7.57
C ALA A 328 29.40 -17.75 6.38
N LYS A 329 28.78 -18.01 5.22
CA LYS A 329 28.79 -17.04 4.12
C LYS A 329 27.98 -15.81 4.51
N ILE A 330 28.66 -14.70 4.78
CA ILE A 330 28.04 -13.44 5.14
C ILE A 330 27.25 -12.87 3.95
N CYS A 331 26.07 -12.32 4.22
CA CYS A 331 25.24 -11.68 3.21
C CYS A 331 25.68 -10.24 2.97
N GLU A 332 26.33 -10.00 1.84
CA GLU A 332 26.83 -8.68 1.42
C GLU A 332 25.82 -7.91 0.54
N ASP A 333 25.77 -6.59 0.70
CA ASP A 333 24.84 -5.66 0.02
C ASP A 333 25.14 -5.43 -1.47
#